data_AF-A0A852TZ87-F1
#
_entry.id   AF-A0A852TZ87-F1
#
_cell.length_a   1.000
_cell.length_b   1.000
_cell.length_c   1.000
_cell.angle_alpha   90.00
_cell.angle_beta   90.00
_cell.angle_gamma   90.00
#
_symmetry.space_group_name_H-M   'P 1'
#
loop_
_entity.id
_entity.type
_entity.pdbx_description
1 polymer ?
#
loop_
_entity_poly.entity_id
_entity_poly.type
_entity_poly.pdbx_seq_one_letter_code
_entity_poly.pdbx_strand_id
1 'polypeptide(L)' 'MAQGQNSDNPRAEHGDRRLEEKREKYGDLANLTVEELQQRAEERGIENRSEMRKEELLEALSRGNR' A
#
# COMPACT_ATOMS: atom_id res chain seq x y z
N MET A 1 -29.01 -6.72 -3.86
CA MET A 1 -27.82 -7.03 -4.69
C MET A 1 -26.59 -6.71 -3.84
N ALA A 2 -25.53 -7.49 -4.03
CA ALA A 2 -24.48 -7.81 -3.05
C ALA A 2 -23.77 -6.62 -2.35
N GLN A 3 -23.28 -6.94 -1.15
CA GLN A 3 -22.52 -6.10 -0.23
C GLN A 3 -21.20 -5.58 -0.85
N GLY A 4 -20.81 -4.37 -0.46
CA GLY A 4 -19.47 -3.81 -0.67
C GLY A 4 -19.08 -2.97 0.53
N GLN A 5 -18.85 -3.64 1.66
CA GLN A 5 -18.20 -3.09 2.83
C GLN A 5 -16.77 -2.68 2.44
N ASN A 6 -16.30 -1.48 2.80
CA ASN A 6 -14.94 -1.20 3.26
C ASN A 6 -14.65 0.31 3.22
N SER A 7 -14.76 1.00 4.36
CA SER A 7 -14.05 2.26 4.63
C SER A 7 -14.05 2.56 6.14
N ASP A 8 -13.76 1.55 6.96
CA ASP A 8 -13.47 1.77 8.37
C ASP A 8 -12.17 1.02 8.66
N ASN A 9 -11.05 1.67 8.38
CA ASN A 9 -9.72 1.16 8.71
C ASN A 9 -9.09 1.98 9.86
N PRO A 10 -9.56 1.83 11.10
CA PRO A 10 -8.98 2.52 12.26
C PRO A 10 -7.70 1.80 12.72
N ARG A 11 -6.63 1.76 11.91
CA ARG A 11 -5.41 1.05 12.33
C ARG A 11 -4.06 1.54 11.80
N ALA A 12 -3.94 2.79 11.37
CA ALA A 12 -2.65 3.37 10.98
C ALA A 12 -1.71 3.71 12.16
N GLU A 13 -1.82 3.06 13.34
CA GLU A 13 -1.02 3.38 14.54
C GLU A 13 0.11 2.38 14.85
N HIS A 14 0.53 1.55 13.90
CA HIS A 14 1.61 0.57 14.15
C HIS A 14 2.70 0.63 13.07
N GLY A 15 3.32 1.81 12.89
CA GLY A 15 4.23 2.06 11.77
C GLY A 15 5.69 2.34 12.11
N ASP A 16 6.03 2.81 13.31
CA ASP A 16 7.25 3.62 13.45
C ASP A 16 8.58 2.86 13.35
N ARG A 17 8.69 1.60 13.79
CA ARG A 17 10.02 0.97 13.93
C ARG A 17 10.54 0.19 12.71
N ARG A 18 9.68 -0.14 11.73
CA ARG A 18 10.06 -0.88 10.50
C ARG A 18 10.01 -0.05 9.22
N LEU A 19 9.78 1.27 9.37
CA LEU A 19 9.64 2.18 8.25
C LEU A 19 11.00 2.63 7.70
N GLU A 20 12.00 2.80 8.55
CA GLU A 20 13.32 3.36 8.19
C GLU A 20 14.01 2.55 7.09
N GLU A 21 14.18 1.23 7.25
CA GLU A 21 14.78 0.36 6.22
C GLU A 21 13.99 0.37 4.90
N LYS A 22 12.66 0.52 4.97
CA LYS A 22 11.79 0.54 3.78
C LYS A 22 11.87 1.87 3.03
N ARG A 23 12.22 2.97 3.69
CA ARG A 23 12.37 4.29 3.06
C ARG A 23 13.54 4.32 2.08
N GLU A 24 14.63 3.62 2.37
CA GLU A 24 15.76 3.53 1.43
C GLU A 24 15.38 2.77 0.14
N LYS A 25 14.56 1.72 0.25
CA LYS A 25 14.17 0.88 -0.89
C LYS A 25 13.00 1.45 -1.70
N TYR A 26 12.00 2.03 -1.03
CA TYR A 26 10.73 2.42 -1.65
C TYR A 26 10.47 3.94 -1.64
N GLY A 27 11.38 4.73 -1.06
CA GLY A 27 11.29 6.19 -1.01
C GLY A 27 10.00 6.66 -0.33
N ASP A 28 9.32 7.60 -0.99
CA ASP A 28 8.08 8.21 -0.50
C ASP A 28 6.95 7.20 -0.29
N LEU A 29 6.94 6.10 -1.06
CA LEU A 29 5.92 5.07 -0.92
C LEU A 29 5.95 4.42 0.46
N ALA A 30 7.12 4.29 1.08
CA ALA A 30 7.24 3.70 2.42
C ALA A 30 6.45 4.49 3.48
N ASN A 31 6.36 5.81 3.32
CA ASN A 31 5.64 6.70 4.24
C ASN A 31 4.12 6.60 4.09
N LEU A 32 3.62 6.04 2.99
CA LEU A 32 2.19 5.91 2.73
C LEU A 32 1.57 4.78 3.58
N THR A 33 0.30 4.93 3.91
CA THR A 33 -0.49 3.84 4.53
C THR A 33 -0.80 2.75 3.51
N VAL A 34 -1.28 1.59 4.00
CA VAL A 34 -1.71 0.50 3.13
C VAL A 34 -2.82 0.95 2.19
N GLU A 35 -3.75 1.77 2.66
CA GLU A 35 -4.87 2.28 1.86
C GLU A 35 -4.39 3.23 0.75
N GLU A 36 -3.49 4.15 1.05
CA GLU A 36 -2.88 5.03 0.04
C GLU A 36 -2.08 4.24 -1.00
N LEU A 37 -1.39 3.18 -0.57
CA LEU A 37 -0.70 2.28 -1.49
C LEU A 37 -1.68 1.49 -2.36
N GLN A 38 -2.82 1.03 -1.82
CA GLN A 38 -3.87 0.37 -2.60
C GLN A 38 -4.50 1.31 -3.63
N GLN A 39 -4.76 2.57 -3.26
CA GLN A 39 -5.28 3.58 -4.19
C GLN A 39 -4.29 3.84 -5.33
N ARG A 40 -3.01 4.06 -5.03
CA ARG A 40 -1.99 4.22 -6.07
C ARG A 40 -1.83 2.97 -6.92
N ALA A 41 -2.02 1.80 -6.34
CA ALA A 41 -1.97 0.54 -7.06
C ALA A 41 -3.15 0.43 -8.04
N GLU A 42 -4.33 0.87 -7.63
CA GLU A 42 -5.51 0.97 -8.50
C GLU A 42 -5.33 1.98 -9.64
N GLU A 43 -4.79 3.17 -9.37
CA GLU A 43 -4.49 4.17 -10.42
C GLU A 43 -3.52 3.64 -11.49
N ARG A 44 -2.67 2.69 -11.09
CA ARG A 44 -1.70 2.00 -11.98
C ARG A 44 -2.25 0.72 -12.60
N GLY A 45 -3.48 0.32 -12.29
CA GLY A 45 -4.10 -0.90 -12.79
C GLY A 45 -3.50 -2.18 -12.22
N ILE A 46 -2.90 -2.14 -11.02
CA ILE A 46 -2.36 -3.33 -10.35
C ILE A 46 -3.53 -4.17 -9.81
N GLU A 47 -3.71 -5.34 -10.41
CA GLU A 47 -4.70 -6.33 -9.98
C GLU A 47 -4.31 -6.97 -8.65
N ASN A 48 -5.29 -7.51 -7.92
CA ASN A 48 -5.11 -8.14 -6.59
C ASN A 48 -4.55 -7.21 -5.48
N ARG A 49 -4.53 -5.87 -5.69
CA ARG A 49 -4.10 -4.89 -4.68
C ARG A 49 -4.76 -5.04 -3.29
N SER A 50 -6.03 -5.44 -3.26
CA SER A 50 -6.80 -5.62 -2.02
C SER A 50 -6.33 -6.81 -1.18
N GLU A 51 -5.68 -7.80 -1.80
CA GLU A 51 -5.12 -8.99 -1.14
C GLU A 51 -3.63 -8.80 -0.79
N MET A 52 -2.98 -7.78 -1.37
CA MET A 52 -1.58 -7.46 -1.16
C MET A 52 -1.33 -6.80 0.20
N ARG A 53 -0.25 -7.22 0.87
CA ARG A 53 0.26 -6.57 2.09
C ARG A 53 1.01 -5.29 1.75
N LYS A 54 1.27 -4.44 2.75
CA LYS A 54 2.05 -3.20 2.58
C LYS A 54 3.32 -3.42 1.75
N GLU A 55 4.06 -4.48 2.04
CA GLU A 55 5.32 -4.82 1.37
C GLU A 55 5.14 -5.19 -0.11
N GLU A 56 4.11 -6.00 -0.39
CA GLU A 56 3.75 -6.42 -1.74
C GLU A 56 3.29 -5.21 -2.57
N LEU A 57 2.49 -4.31 -1.98
CA LEU A 57 2.06 -3.07 -2.62
C LEU A 57 3.24 -2.15 -2.92
N LEU A 58 4.16 -1.98 -1.96
CA LEU A 58 5.38 -1.19 -2.16
C LEU A 58 6.23 -1.74 -3.31
N GLU A 59 6.36 -3.07 -3.37
CA GLU A 59 7.14 -3.72 -4.43
C GLU A 59 6.45 -3.61 -5.80
N ALA A 60 5.14 -3.86 -5.88
CA ALA A 60 4.37 -3.71 -7.11
C ALA A 60 4.43 -2.26 -7.65
N LEU A 61 4.27 -1.28 -6.77
CA LEU A 61 4.37 0.14 -7.11
C LEU A 61 5.80 0.57 -7.49
N SER A 62 6.82 0.00 -6.87
CA SER A 62 8.21 0.28 -7.24
C SER A 62 8.57 -0.29 -8.61
N ARG A 63 8.10 -1.51 -8.95
CA ARG A 63 8.39 -2.17 -10.23
C ARG A 63 7.74 -1.49 -11.43
N GLY A 64 6.56 -0.89 -11.29
CA GLY A 64 5.83 -0.25 -12.39
C GLY A 64 6.36 1.11 -12.84
N ASN A 65 7.54 1.55 -12.38
CA ASN A 65 8.12 2.86 -12.69
C ASN A 65 9.42 2.77 -13.52
N ARG A 66 9.54 1.78 -14.42
CA ARG A 66 10.72 1.56 -15.27
C ARG A 66 10.39 1.69 -16.75
#